data_AF-A0A7S1Y4Z4-F1
#
_entry.id   AF-A0A7S1Y4Z4-F1
#
_cell.length_a   1.000
_cell.length_b   1.000
_cell.length_c   1.000
_cell.angle_alpha   90.00
_cell.angle_beta   90.00
_cell.angle_gamma   90.00
#
_symmetry.space_group_name_H-M   'P 1'
#
loop_
_entity.id
_entity.type
_entity.pdbx_description
1 polymer ?
#
loop_
_entity_poly.entity_id
_entity_poly.type
_entity_poly.pdbx_seq_one_letter_code
_entity_poly.pdbx_strand_id
1 'polypeptide(L)'
;MFELNVNGYKVDGGDPVGKQLLLNYCFGHGKSTMVVCTASSSNLINHCGPKVKGEGQCDNRGPNAVVRWATDFDPETSLWLDMSLDEIDELVEKGRRGLSLEIVALRDIRADEEIFIDYGPEWEEAWERHLSAWSPPSGNGDNYVSINEMNKDVEKYIRTVEDLETDPYPVDVRVACFVQGFHHPCEILKETSRTEADVPGDS
;
A
#
# COMPACT_ATOMS: atom_id res chain seq x y z
N MET A 1 -6.88 19.23 -9.63
CA MET A 1 -7.29 17.81 -9.72
C MET A 1 -6.12 17.02 -9.17
N PHE A 2 -6.36 16.16 -8.19
CA PHE A 2 -5.32 15.34 -7.54
C PHE A 2 -5.06 14.09 -8.38
N GLU A 3 -3.80 13.67 -8.46
CA GLU A 3 -3.38 12.50 -9.25
C GLU A 3 -2.63 11.52 -8.34
N LEU A 4 -2.74 10.21 -8.60
CA LEU A 4 -1.94 9.22 -7.88
C LEU A 4 -0.52 9.18 -8.43
N ASN A 5 0.45 9.53 -7.58
CA ASN A 5 1.82 9.75 -8.02
C ASN A 5 2.67 8.49 -7.88
N VAL A 6 3.21 7.99 -8.99
CA VAL A 6 4.19 6.89 -9.03
C VAL A 6 5.60 7.45 -8.92
N ASN A 7 5.90 8.16 -7.82
CA ASN A 7 7.25 8.70 -7.61
C ASN A 7 8.14 7.66 -6.92
N GLY A 8 9.14 7.17 -7.66
CA GLY A 8 10.20 6.34 -7.09
C GLY A 8 11.08 7.14 -6.13
N TYR A 9 11.42 6.56 -4.98
CA TYR A 9 12.41 7.13 -4.07
C TYR A 9 13.79 7.11 -4.74
N LYS A 10 14.45 8.28 -4.82
CA LYS A 10 15.85 8.40 -5.21
C LYS A 10 16.68 8.67 -3.96
N VAL A 11 17.64 7.79 -3.68
CA VAL A 11 18.72 8.07 -2.73
C VAL A 11 19.93 8.47 -3.59
N ASP A 12 20.48 9.66 -3.34
CA ASP A 12 21.75 10.17 -3.89
C ASP A 12 21.88 10.27 -5.42
N GLY A 13 20.88 10.86 -6.11
CA GLY A 13 21.03 11.27 -7.51
C GLY A 13 21.21 10.12 -8.52
N GLY A 14 21.15 8.87 -8.07
CA GLY A 14 21.14 7.67 -8.90
C GLY A 14 19.73 7.27 -9.37
N ASP A 15 19.68 6.12 -10.03
CA ASP A 15 18.44 5.48 -10.43
C ASP A 15 17.57 5.15 -9.20
N PRO A 16 16.23 5.19 -9.32
CA PRO A 16 15.33 4.86 -8.21
C PRO A 16 15.68 3.51 -7.57
N VAL A 17 16.01 3.51 -6.28
CA VAL A 17 16.53 2.33 -5.56
C VAL A 17 15.45 1.29 -5.24
N GLY A 18 14.19 1.64 -5.51
CA GLY A 18 13.04 0.76 -5.35
C GLY A 18 11.73 1.47 -5.66
N LYS A 19 10.72 0.68 -6.02
CA LYS A 19 9.31 1.12 -6.09
C LYS A 19 8.62 0.62 -4.84
N GLN A 20 8.15 1.50 -3.97
CA GLN A 20 7.41 1.10 -2.78
C GLN A 20 5.91 1.14 -3.09
N LEU A 21 5.21 0.03 -2.83
CA LEU A 21 3.75 -0.11 -2.98
C LEU A 21 2.95 0.86 -2.07
N LEU A 22 3.61 1.51 -1.10
CA LEU A 22 2.97 2.37 -0.10
C LEU A 22 2.32 3.63 -0.70
N LEU A 23 2.61 3.98 -1.96
CA LEU A 23 2.09 5.19 -2.61
C LEU A 23 0.76 5.01 -3.35
N ASN A 24 0.23 3.78 -3.46
CA ASN A 24 -1.00 3.52 -4.22
C ASN A 24 -2.24 4.24 -3.67
N TYR A 25 -2.14 4.87 -2.49
CA TYR A 25 -3.26 5.55 -1.85
C TYR A 25 -2.90 6.91 -1.27
N CYS A 26 -1.90 7.57 -1.86
CA CYS A 26 -1.58 8.94 -1.55
C CYS A 26 -1.75 9.84 -2.77
N PHE A 27 -2.32 11.02 -2.57
CA PHE A 27 -2.57 11.99 -3.61
C PHE A 27 -1.35 12.88 -3.82
N GLY A 28 -0.95 13.06 -5.07
CA GLY A 28 0.14 13.95 -5.46
C GLY A 28 -0.21 14.72 -6.73
N HIS A 29 0.78 15.42 -7.26
CA HIS A 29 0.67 16.10 -8.55
C HIS A 29 2.07 16.15 -9.16
N GLY A 30 2.21 15.94 -10.48
CA GLY A 30 3.52 15.88 -11.17
C GLY A 30 4.38 17.15 -11.02
N LYS A 31 3.77 18.28 -10.65
CA LYS A 31 4.47 19.56 -10.38
C LYS A 31 4.70 19.86 -8.89
N SER A 32 4.36 18.94 -8.00
CA SER A 32 4.55 19.07 -6.56
C SER A 32 5.58 18.07 -6.06
N THR A 33 6.41 18.48 -5.11
CA THR A 33 7.27 17.57 -4.34
C THR A 33 6.55 16.96 -3.14
N MET A 34 5.30 17.37 -2.89
CA MET A 34 4.50 16.89 -1.78
C MET A 34 3.54 15.78 -2.22
N VAL A 35 3.33 14.83 -1.32
CA VAL A 35 2.35 13.76 -1.43
C VAL A 35 1.51 13.76 -0.15
N VAL A 36 0.20 13.65 -0.31
CA VAL A 36 -0.79 13.68 0.78
C VAL A 36 -1.39 12.29 0.93
N CYS A 37 -1.05 11.61 2.01
CA CYS A 37 -1.60 10.30 2.33
C CYS A 37 -2.79 10.45 3.28
N THR A 38 -3.96 9.94 2.88
CA THR A 38 -5.16 10.00 3.73
C THR A 38 -5.06 9.05 4.90
N ALA A 39 -5.38 9.52 6.10
CA ALA A 39 -5.45 8.69 7.31
C ALA A 39 -6.78 7.95 7.48
N SER A 40 -7.73 8.11 6.54
CA SER A 40 -9.06 7.51 6.55
C SER A 40 -9.19 6.41 5.50
N SER A 41 -10.31 5.67 5.55
CA SER A 41 -10.67 4.60 4.60
C SER A 41 -10.84 5.04 3.15
N SER A 42 -10.66 6.33 2.84
CA SER A 42 -10.67 6.84 1.46
C SER A 42 -9.57 6.22 0.59
N ASN A 43 -8.51 5.70 1.21
CA ASN A 43 -7.49 4.86 0.59
C ASN A 43 -8.00 3.49 0.09
N LEU A 44 -9.27 3.14 0.29
CA LEU A 44 -9.84 1.87 -0.19
C LEU A 44 -10.77 2.06 -1.40
N ILE A 45 -10.97 3.31 -1.85
CA ILE A 45 -11.88 3.61 -2.96
C ILE A 45 -11.16 3.35 -4.27
N ASN A 46 -11.70 2.46 -5.10
CA ASN A 46 -11.09 2.03 -6.35
C ASN A 46 -11.19 3.08 -7.47
N HIS A 47 -10.31 2.91 -8.46
CA HIS A 47 -10.28 3.71 -9.67
C HIS A 47 -11.46 3.38 -10.61
N CYS A 48 -12.05 4.41 -11.20
CA CYS A 48 -12.69 4.28 -12.50
C CYS A 48 -12.41 5.50 -13.37
N GLY A 49 -11.89 5.26 -14.57
CA GLY A 49 -11.50 6.29 -15.52
C GLY A 49 -12.09 6.06 -16.90
N PRO A 50 -11.99 7.05 -17.80
CA PRO A 50 -12.62 7.00 -19.12
C PRO A 50 -11.95 6.03 -20.09
N LYS A 51 -10.67 5.68 -19.89
CA LYS A 51 -9.90 4.88 -20.86
C LYS A 51 -9.89 3.40 -20.54
N VAL A 52 -9.94 3.03 -19.27
CA VAL A 52 -9.86 1.65 -18.85
C VAL A 52 -11.27 1.04 -18.88
N LYS A 53 -11.41 -0.13 -19.52
CA LYS A 53 -12.62 -0.96 -19.48
C LYS A 53 -12.22 -2.40 -19.23
N GLY A 54 -12.56 -2.96 -18.08
CA GLY A 54 -12.21 -4.34 -17.71
C GLY A 54 -13.04 -4.88 -16.55
N GLU A 55 -12.83 -6.16 -16.20
CA GLU A 55 -13.41 -6.76 -15.00
C GLU A 55 -12.92 -6.02 -13.73
N GLY A 56 -13.84 -5.75 -12.79
CA GLY A 56 -13.54 -4.98 -11.57
C GLY A 56 -13.58 -3.46 -11.74
N GLN A 57 -14.12 -2.95 -12.85
CA GLN A 57 -14.30 -1.52 -13.09
C GLN A 57 -15.76 -1.08 -13.04
N CYS A 58 -15.96 0.21 -12.84
CA CYS A 58 -17.30 0.79 -12.85
C CYS A 58 -17.94 0.66 -14.25
N ASP A 59 -19.28 0.71 -14.28
CA ASP A 59 -20.01 0.60 -15.53
C ASP A 59 -19.77 1.81 -16.46
N ASN A 60 -20.43 1.82 -17.63
CA ASN A 60 -20.26 2.89 -18.62
C ASN A 60 -20.70 4.30 -18.14
N ARG A 61 -21.16 4.47 -16.90
CA ARG A 61 -21.49 5.78 -16.32
C ARG A 61 -20.25 6.49 -15.75
N GLY A 62 -19.11 5.81 -15.62
CA GLY A 62 -17.90 6.39 -15.06
C GLY A 62 -17.93 6.51 -13.54
N PRO A 63 -16.93 7.20 -12.95
CA PRO A 63 -16.81 7.34 -11.50
C PRO A 63 -18.07 8.00 -10.92
N ASN A 64 -18.46 7.56 -9.73
CA ASN A 64 -19.67 8.03 -9.05
C ASN A 64 -19.36 8.96 -7.87
N ALA A 65 -18.09 9.18 -7.58
CA ALA A 65 -17.61 10.16 -6.63
C ALA A 65 -16.38 10.91 -7.14
N VAL A 66 -16.04 12.01 -6.46
CA VAL A 66 -14.83 12.80 -6.70
C VAL A 66 -14.15 13.16 -5.38
N VAL A 67 -12.81 13.20 -5.41
CA VAL A 67 -12.00 13.74 -4.32
C VAL A 67 -11.78 15.23 -4.55
N ARG A 68 -11.99 16.05 -3.52
CA ARG A 68 -11.67 17.49 -3.55
C ARG A 68 -11.20 17.97 -2.18
N TRP A 69 -10.59 19.15 -2.14
CA TRP A 69 -10.40 19.86 -0.88
C TRP A 69 -11.74 20.14 -0.21
N ALA A 70 -11.75 20.06 1.12
CA ALA A 70 -12.93 20.37 1.89
C ALA A 70 -13.41 21.81 1.65
N THR A 71 -14.73 21.99 1.62
CA THR A 71 -15.35 23.31 1.46
C THR A 71 -16.06 23.70 2.75
N ASP A 72 -17.37 23.54 2.82
CA ASP A 72 -18.17 24.04 3.93
C ASP A 72 -18.05 23.15 5.18
N PHE A 73 -17.70 21.87 5.01
CA PHE A 73 -17.54 20.93 6.11
C PHE A 73 -16.27 21.21 6.94
N ASP A 74 -15.21 21.70 6.29
CA ASP A 74 -13.99 22.17 6.94
C ASP A 74 -13.47 23.44 6.26
N PRO A 75 -14.01 24.61 6.62
CA PRO A 75 -13.64 25.88 6.00
C PRO A 75 -12.20 26.28 6.32
N GLU A 76 -11.57 25.69 7.36
CA GLU A 76 -10.17 25.96 7.65
C GLU A 76 -9.26 25.42 6.55
N THR A 77 -9.65 24.37 5.82
CA THR A 77 -8.82 23.80 4.73
C THR A 77 -8.36 24.87 3.74
N SER A 78 -9.24 25.81 3.37
CA SER A 78 -8.85 26.90 2.44
C SER A 78 -7.76 27.80 3.02
N LEU A 79 -7.76 28.05 4.33
CA LEU A 79 -6.71 28.83 4.99
C LEU A 79 -5.38 28.09 4.98
N TRP A 80 -5.39 26.78 5.22
CA TRP A 80 -4.18 25.96 5.25
C TRP A 80 -3.53 25.82 3.87
N LEU A 81 -4.31 25.87 2.79
CA LEU A 81 -3.78 25.80 1.42
C LEU A 81 -2.95 27.03 1.02
N ASP A 82 -3.19 28.17 1.66
CA ASP A 82 -2.48 29.42 1.40
C ASP A 82 -1.29 29.64 2.35
N MET A 83 -1.08 28.74 3.32
CA MET A 83 0.00 28.83 4.29
C MET A 83 1.34 28.37 3.72
N SER A 84 2.42 28.99 4.21
CA SER A 84 3.78 28.49 4.08
C SER A 84 4.00 27.23 4.93
N LEU A 85 5.07 26.48 4.61
CA LEU A 85 5.44 25.29 5.38
C LEU A 85 5.77 25.64 6.85
N ASP A 86 6.42 26.79 7.10
CA ASP A 86 6.74 27.24 8.46
C ASP A 86 5.47 27.49 9.28
N GLU A 87 4.46 28.13 8.68
CA GLU A 87 3.16 28.36 9.35
C GLU A 87 2.41 27.05 9.63
N ILE A 88 2.45 26.10 8.70
CA ILE A 88 1.88 24.76 8.87
C ILE A 88 2.58 24.04 10.03
N ASP A 89 3.91 24.06 10.07
CA ASP A 89 4.71 23.39 11.10
C ASP A 89 4.38 23.94 12.50
N GLU A 90 4.32 25.27 12.66
CA GLU A 90 3.95 25.89 13.93
C GLU A 90 2.55 25.47 14.42
N LEU A 91 1.59 25.34 13.51
CA LEU A 91 0.23 24.91 13.84
C LEU A 91 0.18 23.43 14.22
N VAL A 92 0.93 22.59 13.50
CA VAL A 92 1.05 21.16 13.78
C VAL A 92 1.70 20.92 15.15
N GLU A 93 2.75 21.67 15.51
CA GLU A 93 3.37 21.61 16.85
C GLU A 93 2.38 21.96 17.96
N LYS A 94 1.42 22.85 17.69
CA LYS A 94 0.32 23.20 18.60
C LYS A 94 -0.82 22.18 18.58
N GLY A 95 -0.65 21.04 17.90
CA GLY A 95 -1.61 19.95 17.81
C GLY A 95 -2.77 20.21 16.85
N ARG A 96 -2.66 21.19 15.95
CA ARG A 96 -3.68 21.48 14.95
C ARG A 96 -3.54 20.54 13.76
N ARG A 97 -4.67 20.19 13.15
CA ARG A 97 -4.78 19.53 11.84
C ARG A 97 -5.69 20.39 11.00
N GLY A 98 -5.40 20.59 9.72
CA GLY A 98 -6.33 21.41 8.93
C GLY A 98 -6.32 21.27 7.42
N LEU A 99 -5.66 20.25 6.86
CA LEU A 99 -5.96 19.84 5.49
C LEU A 99 -6.95 18.68 5.52
N SER A 100 -8.14 18.92 4.97
CA SER A 100 -9.18 17.91 4.83
C SER A 100 -9.52 17.68 3.36
N LEU A 101 -9.74 16.41 3.02
CA LEU A 101 -10.24 15.99 1.72
C LEU A 101 -11.66 15.44 1.90
N GLU A 102 -12.53 15.74 0.93
CA GLU A 102 -13.89 15.23 0.87
C GLU A 102 -14.07 14.30 -0.32
N ILE A 103 -14.85 13.23 -0.09
CA ILE A 103 -15.40 12.38 -1.16
C ILE A 103 -16.83 12.82 -1.40
N VAL A 104 -17.11 13.33 -2.60
CA VAL A 104 -18.42 13.87 -2.95
C VAL A 104 -19.04 13.03 -4.05
N ALA A 105 -20.26 12.54 -3.80
CA ALA A 105 -21.02 11.81 -4.81
C ALA A 105 -21.36 12.71 -5.99
N LEU A 106 -21.14 12.21 -7.21
CA LEU A 106 -21.46 12.90 -8.47
C LEU A 106 -22.91 12.64 -8.93
N ARG A 107 -23.57 11.68 -8.30
CA ARG A 107 -24.94 11.24 -8.55
C ARG A 107 -25.45 10.45 -7.36
N ASP A 108 -26.73 10.10 -7.36
CA ASP A 108 -27.26 9.13 -6.42
C ASP A 108 -26.53 7.77 -6.58
N ILE A 109 -26.11 7.22 -5.44
CA ILE A 109 -25.43 5.93 -5.33
C ILE A 109 -26.40 4.98 -4.61
N ARG A 110 -26.65 3.82 -5.21
CA ARG A 110 -27.57 2.84 -4.62
C ARG A 110 -26.93 2.15 -3.43
N ALA A 111 -27.76 1.59 -2.54
CA ALA A 111 -27.25 0.63 -1.57
C ALA A 111 -26.49 -0.49 -2.31
N ASP A 112 -25.37 -0.91 -1.74
CA ASP A 112 -24.47 -1.94 -2.28
C ASP A 112 -23.79 -1.59 -3.62
N GLU A 113 -23.95 -0.36 -4.13
CA GLU A 113 -23.15 0.12 -5.26
C GLU A 113 -21.75 0.55 -4.79
N GLU A 114 -20.72 -0.02 -5.40
CA GLU A 114 -19.33 0.34 -5.11
C GLU A 114 -19.03 1.80 -5.47
N ILE A 115 -18.25 2.47 -4.61
CA ILE A 115 -17.82 3.85 -4.83
C ILE A 115 -16.54 3.84 -5.67
N PHE A 116 -16.53 4.63 -6.73
CA PHE A 116 -15.39 4.79 -7.61
C PHE A 116 -15.03 6.26 -7.79
N ILE A 117 -13.73 6.54 -7.84
CA ILE A 117 -13.17 7.86 -8.14
C ILE A 117 -12.22 7.77 -9.34
N ASP A 118 -12.06 8.88 -10.06
CA ASP A 118 -11.01 8.98 -11.08
C ASP A 118 -9.67 9.25 -10.40
N TYR A 119 -8.65 8.45 -10.72
CA TYR A 119 -7.29 8.59 -10.19
C TYR A 119 -6.43 9.54 -11.03
N GLY A 120 -6.95 9.94 -12.21
CA GLY A 120 -6.31 10.85 -13.13
C GLY A 120 -5.59 10.14 -14.29
N PRO A 121 -5.34 10.87 -15.38
CA PRO A 121 -4.75 10.31 -16.60
C PRO A 121 -3.30 9.85 -16.41
N GLU A 122 -2.53 10.49 -15.52
CA GLU A 122 -1.14 10.07 -15.24
C GLU A 122 -1.09 8.65 -14.63
N TRP A 123 -2.04 8.32 -13.76
CA TRP A 123 -2.17 6.99 -13.18
C TRP A 123 -2.59 5.97 -14.25
N GLU A 124 -3.60 6.29 -15.08
CA GLU A 124 -4.04 5.42 -16.17
C GLU A 124 -2.87 5.08 -17.12
N GLU A 125 -2.11 6.08 -17.54
CA GLU A 125 -0.96 5.89 -18.41
C GLU A 125 0.15 5.06 -17.75
N ALA A 126 0.38 5.25 -16.44
CA ALA A 126 1.32 4.42 -15.69
C ALA A 126 0.85 2.97 -15.58
N TRP A 127 -0.45 2.74 -15.39
CA TRP A 127 -1.08 1.43 -15.33
C TRP A 127 -1.02 0.70 -16.69
N GLU A 128 -1.38 1.37 -17.78
CA GLU A 128 -1.26 0.82 -19.13
C GLU A 128 0.19 0.45 -19.46
N ARG A 129 1.14 1.33 -19.12
CA ARG A 129 2.57 1.06 -19.29
C ARG A 129 2.99 -0.15 -18.47
N HIS A 130 2.52 -0.26 -17.23
CA HIS A 130 2.76 -1.43 -16.39
C HIS A 130 2.22 -2.70 -17.04
N LEU A 131 0.95 -2.74 -17.45
CA LEU A 131 0.36 -3.92 -18.11
C LEU A 131 1.10 -4.33 -19.38
N SER A 132 1.59 -3.37 -20.16
CA SER A 132 2.30 -3.65 -21.42
C SER A 132 3.72 -4.20 -21.21
N ALA A 133 4.38 -3.82 -20.11
CA ALA A 133 5.77 -4.17 -19.83
C ALA A 133 5.93 -5.22 -18.73
N TRP A 134 4.86 -5.52 -17.99
CA TRP A 134 4.88 -6.46 -16.89
C TRP A 134 4.92 -7.88 -17.43
N SER A 135 5.91 -8.63 -16.97
CA SER A 135 5.95 -10.08 -17.07
C SER A 135 5.97 -10.64 -15.66
N PRO A 136 5.28 -11.78 -15.41
CA PRO A 136 5.44 -12.47 -14.15
C PRO A 136 6.92 -12.79 -13.91
N PRO A 137 7.41 -12.71 -12.66
CA PRO A 137 8.78 -13.09 -12.34
C PRO A 137 9.12 -14.47 -12.91
N SER A 138 10.26 -14.58 -13.60
CA SER A 138 10.70 -15.84 -14.17
C SER A 138 10.98 -16.85 -13.06
N GLY A 139 10.25 -17.97 -13.06
CA GLY A 139 10.62 -19.17 -12.29
C GLY A 139 9.60 -19.72 -11.31
N ASN A 140 8.56 -19.00 -10.89
CA ASN A 140 7.71 -19.47 -9.78
C ASN A 140 6.23 -19.02 -9.84
N GLY A 141 5.66 -18.76 -11.01
CA GLY A 141 4.20 -18.51 -11.11
C GLY A 141 3.38 -19.65 -10.49
N ASP A 142 3.86 -20.89 -10.64
CA ASP A 142 3.23 -22.10 -10.08
C ASP A 142 3.58 -22.36 -8.61
N ASN A 143 4.62 -21.70 -8.08
CA ASN A 143 5.11 -21.86 -6.71
C ASN A 143 4.83 -20.62 -5.84
N TYR A 144 3.99 -19.70 -6.31
CA TYR A 144 3.56 -18.56 -5.51
C TYR A 144 2.75 -19.07 -4.31
N VAL A 145 3.20 -18.72 -3.12
CA VAL A 145 2.47 -18.96 -1.87
C VAL A 145 2.09 -17.60 -1.30
N SER A 146 0.80 -17.39 -1.05
CA SER A 146 0.35 -16.12 -0.45
C SER A 146 0.84 -16.00 0.99
N ILE A 147 1.09 -14.77 1.47
CA ILE A 147 1.46 -14.52 2.87
C ILE A 147 0.40 -15.07 3.84
N ASN A 148 -0.88 -15.04 3.45
CA ASN A 148 -1.96 -15.62 4.25
C ASN A 148 -1.79 -17.14 4.42
N GLU A 149 -1.38 -17.84 3.36
CA GLU A 149 -1.07 -19.26 3.44
C GLU A 149 0.19 -19.52 4.27
N MET A 150 1.23 -18.69 4.09
CA MET A 150 2.45 -18.78 4.92
C MET A 150 2.16 -18.62 6.41
N ASN A 151 1.27 -17.68 6.76
CA ASN A 151 0.88 -17.42 8.15
C ASN A 151 0.01 -18.53 8.76
N LYS A 152 -0.67 -19.34 7.94
CA LYS A 152 -1.50 -20.47 8.43
C LYS A 152 -0.67 -21.68 8.83
N ASP A 153 0.50 -21.85 8.24
CA ASP A 153 1.37 -23.01 8.46
C ASP A 153 2.81 -22.55 8.73
N VAL A 154 2.98 -21.86 9.87
CA VAL A 154 4.26 -21.25 10.24
C VAL A 154 5.37 -22.29 10.33
N GLU A 155 5.09 -23.50 10.81
CA GLU A 155 6.09 -24.57 10.93
C GLU A 155 6.61 -25.08 9.58
N LYS A 156 5.79 -25.05 8.54
CA LYS A 156 6.19 -25.39 7.18
C LYS A 156 7.04 -24.31 6.53
N TYR A 157 6.73 -23.04 6.80
CA TYR A 157 7.30 -21.93 6.04
C TYR A 157 8.39 -21.15 6.80
N ILE A 158 8.49 -21.25 8.12
CA ILE A 158 9.58 -20.62 8.88
C ILE A 158 10.88 -21.42 8.73
N ARG A 159 11.93 -20.73 8.31
CA ARG A 159 13.26 -21.27 8.03
C ARG A 159 14.26 -20.83 9.10
N THR A 160 15.21 -21.69 9.42
CA THR A 160 16.35 -21.40 10.29
C THR A 160 17.38 -20.50 9.60
N VAL A 161 18.41 -20.04 10.32
CA VAL A 161 19.50 -19.28 9.70
C VAL A 161 20.24 -20.13 8.67
N GLU A 162 20.45 -21.40 9.00
CA GLU A 162 21.15 -22.38 8.18
C GLU A 162 20.38 -22.69 6.88
N ASP A 163 19.05 -22.84 6.97
CA ASP A 163 18.19 -23.02 5.80
C ASP A 163 18.33 -21.85 4.82
N LEU A 164 18.42 -20.62 5.32
CA LEU A 164 18.50 -19.42 4.49
C LEU A 164 19.83 -19.28 3.73
N GLU A 165 20.90 -19.95 4.16
CA GLU A 165 22.16 -19.97 3.42
C GLU A 165 22.04 -20.74 2.09
N THR A 166 21.16 -21.74 2.04
CA THR A 166 21.02 -22.65 0.88
C THR A 166 19.70 -22.47 0.14
N ASP A 167 18.65 -22.05 0.83
CA ASP A 167 17.32 -21.78 0.30
C ASP A 167 16.80 -20.46 0.92
N PRO A 168 17.25 -19.30 0.41
CA PRO A 168 16.77 -18.01 0.90
C PRO A 168 15.31 -17.79 0.51
N TYR A 169 14.57 -17.03 1.33
CA TYR A 169 13.22 -16.62 0.93
C TYR A 169 13.24 -15.81 -0.38
N PRO A 170 12.14 -15.86 -1.16
CA PRO A 170 11.91 -14.91 -2.24
C PRO A 170 12.07 -13.45 -1.77
N VAL A 171 12.58 -12.58 -2.65
CA VAL A 171 12.92 -11.18 -2.33
C VAL A 171 11.71 -10.33 -1.90
N ASP A 172 10.51 -10.79 -2.19
CA ASP A 172 9.22 -10.19 -1.84
C ASP A 172 8.65 -10.67 -0.50
N VAL A 173 9.31 -11.63 0.16
CA VAL A 173 8.92 -12.14 1.49
C VAL A 173 9.82 -11.49 2.56
N ARG A 174 9.20 -11.01 3.63
CA ARG A 174 9.89 -10.61 4.85
C ARG A 174 9.29 -11.31 6.05
N VAL A 175 10.15 -11.92 6.86
CA VAL A 175 9.76 -12.49 8.15
C VAL A 175 9.95 -11.44 9.23
N ALA A 176 8.91 -11.25 10.05
CA ALA A 176 8.96 -10.37 11.22
C ALA A 176 8.46 -11.16 12.43
N CYS A 177 9.16 -11.04 13.56
CA CYS A 177 8.74 -11.63 14.82
C CYS A 177 7.90 -10.64 15.61
N PHE A 178 6.71 -11.05 16.06
CA PHE A 178 5.94 -10.28 17.03
C PHE A 178 6.47 -10.58 18.44
N VAL A 179 7.32 -9.70 18.96
CA VAL A 179 7.85 -9.83 20.32
C VAL A 179 6.86 -9.18 21.29
N GLN A 180 6.21 -10.00 22.12
CA GLN A 180 5.31 -9.52 23.17
C GLN A 180 6.08 -9.49 24.50
N GLY A 181 6.34 -8.30 25.02
CA GLY A 181 7.16 -8.10 26.24
C GLY A 181 8.60 -7.68 25.94
N PHE A 182 9.28 -7.10 26.94
CA PHE A 182 10.54 -6.38 26.80
C PHE A 182 11.66 -7.16 26.08
N HIS A 183 12.18 -6.54 25.02
CA HIS A 183 13.49 -6.70 24.38
C HIS A 183 14.34 -7.95 24.74
N HIS A 184 14.36 -8.91 23.81
CA HIS A 184 15.60 -9.57 23.42
C HIS A 184 15.80 -9.41 21.92
N PRO A 185 17.05 -9.22 21.44
CA PRO A 185 17.34 -9.29 20.01
C PRO A 185 16.81 -10.62 19.49
N CYS A 186 16.17 -10.62 18.31
CA CYS A 186 15.70 -11.85 17.68
C CYS A 186 16.90 -12.77 17.45
N GLU A 187 17.19 -13.68 18.40
CA GLU A 187 17.92 -14.89 18.10
C GLU A 187 16.99 -15.69 17.21
N ILE A 188 17.22 -15.61 15.91
CA ILE A 188 16.60 -16.51 14.93
C ILE A 188 16.84 -17.91 15.46
N LEU A 189 15.74 -18.65 15.61
CA LEU A 189 15.66 -19.97 16.23
C LEU A 189 16.84 -20.84 15.76
N LYS A 190 17.77 -21.17 16.68
CA LYS A 190 18.70 -22.27 16.46
C LYS A 190 17.90 -23.55 16.67
N GLU A 191 17.90 -24.41 15.67
CA GLU A 191 17.20 -25.69 15.70
C GLU A 191 17.66 -26.53 16.90
N THR A 192 16.90 -26.50 18.00
CA THR A 192 17.03 -27.54 19.03
C THR A 192 15.97 -28.60 18.74
N SER A 193 16.45 -29.64 18.05
CA SER A 193 15.92 -30.99 17.98
C SER A 193 14.51 -31.19 17.39
N ARG A 194 14.45 -31.30 16.06
CA ARG A 194 13.70 -32.40 15.44
C ARG A 194 14.50 -33.69 15.64
N THR A 195 14.39 -34.34 16.79
CA THR A 195 14.86 -35.73 16.96
C THR A 195 13.67 -36.65 17.18
N GLU A 196 13.44 -37.47 16.15
CA GLU A 196 12.93 -38.85 16.14
C GLU A 196 12.12 -39.34 17.35
N ALA A 197 10.84 -39.62 17.08
CA ALA A 197 10.10 -40.81 17.51
C ALA A 197 10.17 -41.23 18.99
N ASP A 198 9.27 -40.70 19.81
CA ASP A 198 8.78 -41.42 20.99
C ASP A 198 7.78 -42.50 20.54
N VAL A 199 8.31 -43.69 20.25
CA VAL A 199 7.52 -44.93 20.25
C VAL A 199 7.35 -45.38 21.71
N PRO A 200 6.13 -45.53 22.25
CA PRO A 200 5.95 -46.08 23.59
C PRO A 200 6.24 -47.58 23.56
N GLY A 201 7.29 -48.00 24.28
CA GLY A 201 7.59 -49.40 24.54
C GLY A 201 6.72 -49.96 25.66
N ASP A 202 5.95 -51.01 25.34
CA ASP A 202 5.30 -51.91 26.29
C ASP A 202 6.33 -52.68 27.14
N SER A 203 6.19 -52.63 28.47
CA SER A 203 6.35 -53.76 29.40
C SER A 203 5.94 -53.38 30.82
#